data_AF-A0A257MHF3-F1
#
_entry.id   AF-A0A257MHF3-F1
#
_cell.length_a   1.000
_cell.length_b   1.000
_cell.length_c   1.000
_cell.angle_alpha   90.00
_cell.angle_beta   90.00
_cell.angle_gamma   90.00
#
_symmetry.space_group_name_H-M   'P 1'
#
loop_
_entity.id
_entity.type
_entity.pdbx_description
1 polymer ?
#
loop_
_entity_poly.entity_id
_entity_poly.type
_entity_poly.pdbx_seq_one_letter_code
_entity_poly.pdbx_strand_id
1 'polypeptide(L)'
;MEQICLKGGLSNPPKMNLLPLGCVLLLLASAQAEDIMFFADDHYKSLGRPALAASSANPALLAGEGVLHINLANLGRLEELMLINQSGPAQDIRLEMKEEMKGSHALAIDAALIGSGPILVTSGPERIDDIAPGEKAMLDYNVSVMKNASGWSKLALDVSYQRQADVSVNNGEVYPLYEAARDNLSVDVFVAGKGESLSILGSALSHNLFRGQRLRAAISNDGPEDLHNCSARLLAAPPFSASGPERAQGDLPAGSLALADFALKIDGDAKQQDYQMGCQICCQQRCTSLPLTISLRPGRLDGWMLPALAALGLAGLMALLLKRTDLLSRDKRRRRN
;
A
#
# COMPACT_ATOMS: atom_id res chain seq x y z
N MET A 1 -75.37 52.36 -23.25
CA MET A 1 -74.65 52.52 -24.53
C MET A 1 -73.42 51.65 -24.45
N GLU A 2 -73.39 50.61 -25.27
CA GLU A 2 -72.21 49.79 -25.56
C GLU A 2 -71.09 50.63 -26.18
N GLN A 3 -69.83 50.32 -25.85
CA GLN A 3 -68.79 50.04 -26.85
C GLN A 3 -67.52 49.44 -26.22
N ILE A 4 -67.40 48.12 -26.39
CA ILE A 4 -66.27 47.34 -26.92
C ILE A 4 -64.83 47.92 -26.79
N CYS A 5 -64.06 47.27 -25.90
CA CYS A 5 -62.79 46.54 -26.10
C CYS A 5 -61.63 47.18 -26.91
N LEU A 6 -60.47 47.32 -26.27
CA LEU A 6 -59.17 47.04 -26.89
C LEU A 6 -58.22 46.35 -25.88
N LYS A 7 -57.74 45.17 -26.32
CA LYS A 7 -56.80 44.27 -25.65
C LYS A 7 -55.43 44.91 -25.42
N GLY A 8 -54.82 44.62 -24.29
CA GLY A 8 -53.41 44.85 -24.01
C GLY A 8 -52.98 44.04 -22.78
N GLY A 9 -52.67 42.77 -22.97
CA GLY A 9 -52.15 41.91 -21.91
C GLY A 9 -50.70 42.26 -21.61
N LEU A 10 -50.44 42.87 -20.46
CA LEU A 10 -49.11 42.89 -19.84
C LEU A 10 -49.03 41.73 -18.86
N SER A 11 -48.20 40.75 -19.19
CA SER A 11 -47.81 39.65 -18.33
C SER A 11 -47.07 40.17 -17.10
N ASN A 12 -47.53 39.79 -15.90
CA ASN A 12 -46.79 39.96 -14.65
C ASN A 12 -45.43 39.23 -14.72
N PRO A 13 -44.35 39.79 -14.15
CA PRO A 13 -43.09 39.06 -14.03
C PRO A 13 -43.24 37.89 -13.04
N PRO A 14 -42.52 36.77 -13.24
CA PRO A 14 -42.57 35.66 -12.30
C PRO A 14 -41.93 36.08 -10.97
N LYS A 15 -42.65 35.86 -9.86
CA LYS A 15 -42.09 35.88 -8.51
C LYS A 15 -41.02 34.79 -8.42
N MET A 16 -39.75 35.16 -8.47
CA MET A 16 -38.66 34.27 -8.10
C MET A 16 -38.74 33.98 -6.60
N ASN A 17 -39.09 32.74 -6.26
CA ASN A 17 -38.95 32.19 -4.92
C ASN A 17 -37.46 32.17 -4.56
N LEU A 18 -37.03 33.13 -3.75
CA LEU A 18 -35.67 33.30 -3.23
C LEU A 18 -35.32 32.32 -2.10
N LEU A 19 -36.05 31.20 -1.96
CA LEU A 19 -35.95 30.31 -0.80
C LEU A 19 -35.24 28.95 -0.99
N PRO A 20 -34.79 28.47 -2.18
CA PRO A 20 -33.98 27.25 -2.22
C PRO A 20 -32.47 27.52 -2.37
N LEU A 21 -32.02 28.76 -2.60
CA LEU A 21 -30.59 29.05 -2.80
C LEU A 21 -29.76 29.05 -1.51
N GLY A 22 -30.39 29.22 -0.35
CA GLY A 22 -29.72 29.23 0.96
C GLY A 22 -29.30 27.84 1.44
N CYS A 23 -29.99 26.77 1.04
CA CYS A 23 -29.68 25.41 1.52
C CYS A 23 -28.64 24.68 0.66
N VAL A 24 -28.39 25.10 -0.58
CA VAL A 24 -27.35 24.50 -1.42
C VAL A 24 -25.96 25.08 -1.12
N LEU A 25 -25.87 26.30 -0.59
CA LEU A 25 -24.59 26.88 -0.15
C LEU A 25 -24.12 26.38 1.24
N LEU A 26 -25.01 25.82 2.06
CA LEU A 26 -24.70 25.32 3.41
C LEU A 26 -24.26 23.85 3.45
N LEU A 27 -24.32 23.13 2.32
CA LEU A 27 -23.95 21.71 2.23
C LEU A 27 -22.56 21.46 1.61
N LEU A 28 -21.79 22.51 1.31
CA LEU A 28 -20.44 22.42 0.74
C LEU A 28 -19.33 22.93 1.66
N ALA A 29 -19.66 23.30 2.91
CA ALA A 29 -18.68 23.69 3.93
C ALA A 29 -18.48 22.58 4.97
N SER A 30 -18.04 21.40 4.52
CA SER A 30 -17.30 20.47 5.38
C SER A 30 -15.83 20.47 4.96
N ALA A 31 -15.26 21.68 4.76
CA ALA A 31 -13.84 21.84 4.93
C ALA A 31 -13.61 21.79 6.44
N GLN A 32 -12.80 20.85 6.92
CA GLN A 32 -12.29 20.93 8.29
C GLN A 32 -11.48 22.22 8.36
N ALA A 33 -12.10 23.31 8.84
CA ALA A 33 -11.37 24.51 9.15
C ALA A 33 -10.38 24.15 10.25
N GLU A 34 -9.10 24.33 9.97
CA GLU A 34 -8.09 24.26 10.99
C GLU A 34 -8.26 25.50 11.86
N ASP A 35 -8.57 25.33 13.15
CA ASP A 35 -8.51 26.44 14.10
C ASP A 35 -7.04 26.84 14.24
N ILE A 36 -6.62 27.86 13.49
CA ILE A 36 -5.26 28.41 13.58
C ILE A 36 -5.19 29.18 14.89
N MET A 37 -4.49 28.60 15.88
CA MET A 37 -4.10 29.30 17.09
C MET A 37 -2.82 30.09 16.81
N PHE A 38 -2.80 31.35 17.25
CA PHE A 38 -1.64 32.22 17.22
C PHE A 38 -1.30 32.61 18.66
N PHE A 39 -0.05 32.45 19.08
CA PHE A 39 0.44 33.10 20.29
C PHE A 39 0.78 34.57 20.01
N ALA A 40 0.76 35.38 21.07
CA ALA A 40 0.96 36.83 20.95
C ALA A 40 2.40 37.20 20.54
N ASP A 41 3.35 36.28 20.73
CA ASP A 41 4.77 36.41 20.47
C ASP A 41 5.26 35.67 19.23
N ASP A 42 4.39 34.99 18.48
CA ASP A 42 4.79 34.24 17.28
C ASP A 42 5.44 35.14 16.24
N HIS A 43 6.60 34.70 15.76
CA HIS A 43 7.25 35.22 14.57
C HIS A 43 6.80 34.47 13.32
N TYR A 44 6.59 33.16 13.42
CA TYR A 44 6.17 32.31 12.32
C TYR A 44 5.00 31.41 12.71
N LYS A 45 4.24 30.99 11.70
CA LYS A 45 3.26 29.93 11.84
C LYS A 45 3.29 29.00 10.66
N SER A 46 3.43 27.71 10.94
CA SER A 46 3.33 26.65 9.94
C SER A 46 1.88 26.21 9.74
N LEU A 47 1.52 25.94 8.48
CA LEU A 47 0.32 25.20 8.12
C LEU A 47 0.74 23.87 7.50
N GLY A 48 -0.02 22.83 7.81
CA GLY A 48 0.26 21.47 7.36
C GLY A 48 0.34 20.52 8.54
N ARG A 49 -0.12 19.30 8.29
CA ARG A 49 -0.23 18.26 9.32
C ARG A 49 0.46 17.00 8.86
N PRO A 50 0.89 16.14 9.80
CA PRO A 50 1.22 14.77 9.47
C PRO A 50 0.01 14.08 8.82
N ALA A 51 0.28 13.25 7.82
CA ALA A 51 -0.75 12.41 7.19
C ALA A 51 -0.17 11.00 7.04
N LEU A 52 -0.42 10.15 8.03
CA LEU A 52 0.18 8.82 8.06
C LEU A 52 -0.56 7.85 7.15
N ALA A 53 0.20 7.00 6.45
CA ALA A 53 -0.31 5.94 5.61
C ALA A 53 0.48 4.65 5.85
N ALA A 54 -0.22 3.53 5.90
CA ALA A 54 0.38 2.21 6.13
C ALA A 54 0.23 1.30 4.92
N SER A 55 1.25 0.49 4.65
CA SER A 55 1.17 -0.58 3.64
C SER A 55 2.01 -1.78 4.07
N SER A 56 1.53 -2.99 3.77
CA SER A 56 2.29 -4.21 4.07
C SER A 56 3.50 -4.31 3.14
N ALA A 57 4.71 -4.42 3.68
CA ALA A 57 5.94 -4.63 2.91
C ALA A 57 6.12 -6.09 2.46
N ASN A 58 5.57 -7.06 3.21
CA ASN A 58 5.48 -8.47 2.82
C ASN A 58 4.01 -8.97 2.90
N PRO A 59 3.15 -8.61 1.93
CA PRO A 59 1.69 -8.81 2.03
C PRO A 59 1.22 -10.27 2.03
N ALA A 60 2.11 -11.26 1.94
CA ALA A 60 1.77 -12.68 1.93
C ALA A 60 2.36 -13.38 3.16
N LEU A 61 1.48 -13.89 4.03
CA LEU A 61 1.85 -14.69 5.20
C LEU A 61 1.55 -16.17 4.99
N LEU A 62 2.38 -17.02 5.58
CA LEU A 62 2.14 -18.45 5.67
C LEU A 62 1.50 -18.80 7.02
N ALA A 63 0.83 -19.95 7.09
CA ALA A 63 0.35 -20.49 8.36
C ALA A 63 1.51 -20.78 9.33
N GLY A 64 1.29 -20.52 10.62
CA GLY A 64 2.30 -20.63 11.68
C GLY A 64 2.83 -19.28 12.13
N GLU A 65 3.99 -19.29 12.79
CA GLU A 65 4.66 -18.07 13.24
C GLU A 65 5.37 -17.38 12.06
N GLY A 66 5.32 -16.05 12.05
CA GLY A 66 6.00 -15.23 11.06
C GLY A 66 6.18 -13.79 11.54
N VAL A 67 6.80 -12.98 10.69
CA VAL A 67 6.96 -11.53 10.90
C VAL A 67 6.25 -10.80 9.77
N LEU A 68 5.35 -9.88 10.12
CA LEU A 68 4.72 -8.95 9.19
C LEU A 68 5.45 -7.61 9.25
N HIS A 69 5.98 -7.19 8.11
CA HIS A 69 6.66 -5.94 7.89
C HIS A 69 5.65 -4.92 7.32
N ILE A 70 5.54 -3.76 7.96
CA ILE A 70 4.62 -2.69 7.54
C ILE A 70 5.43 -1.41 7.31
N ASN A 71 5.30 -0.80 6.14
CA ASN A 71 5.78 0.55 5.89
C ASN A 71 4.75 1.54 6.45
N LEU A 72 5.17 2.38 7.40
CA LEU A 72 4.41 3.55 7.86
C LEU A 72 5.07 4.80 7.27
N ALA A 73 4.36 5.54 6.43
CA ALA A 73 4.87 6.72 5.74
C ALA A 73 4.11 7.97 6.17
N ASN A 74 4.81 9.10 6.29
CA ASN A 74 4.18 10.40 6.47
C ASN A 74 4.05 11.08 5.11
N LEU A 75 2.82 11.08 4.58
CA LEU A 75 2.44 11.75 3.33
C LEU A 75 2.04 13.21 3.55
N GLY A 76 2.13 13.70 4.79
CA GLY A 76 1.93 15.09 5.13
C GLY A 76 2.97 15.97 4.45
N ARG A 77 2.71 17.26 4.44
CA ARG A 77 3.65 18.27 3.93
C ARG A 77 3.42 19.58 4.67
N LEU A 78 4.49 20.36 4.78
CA LEU A 78 4.38 21.77 5.12
C LEU A 78 3.68 22.47 3.94
N GLU A 79 2.47 22.96 4.18
CA GLU A 79 1.65 23.63 3.16
C GLU A 79 2.03 25.09 3.05
N GLU A 80 2.23 25.75 4.19
CA GLU A 80 2.61 27.16 4.24
C GLU A 80 3.47 27.43 5.48
N LEU A 81 4.33 28.44 5.37
CA LEU A 81 5.04 29.02 6.51
C LEU A 81 4.78 30.53 6.45
N MET A 82 3.89 31.00 7.32
CA MET A 82 3.46 32.38 7.39
C MET A 82 4.38 33.15 8.32
N LEU A 83 4.88 34.29 7.85
CA LEU A 83 5.54 35.27 8.70
C LEU A 83 4.48 36.14 9.38
N ILE A 84 4.49 36.18 10.71
CA ILE A 84 3.55 36.98 11.51
C ILE A 84 4.21 38.28 11.98
N ASN A 85 5.42 38.16 12.55
CA ASN A 85 6.13 39.28 13.15
C ASN A 85 7.65 39.11 13.00
N GLN A 86 8.37 40.22 12.90
CA GLN A 86 9.85 40.26 12.85
C GLN A 86 10.46 41.07 14.00
N SER A 87 9.66 41.41 15.00
CA SER A 87 10.08 42.19 16.15
C SER A 87 10.72 41.27 17.18
N GLY A 88 12.03 41.37 17.40
CA GLY A 88 12.71 40.57 18.41
C GLY A 88 14.16 40.29 18.04
N PRO A 89 14.87 39.48 18.83
CA PRO A 89 16.21 39.03 18.50
C PRO A 89 16.21 38.20 17.21
N ALA A 90 17.03 38.56 16.23
CA ALA A 90 17.11 37.85 14.95
C ALA A 90 17.46 36.35 15.09
N GLN A 91 18.15 35.98 16.18
CA GLN A 91 18.45 34.58 16.49
C GLN A 91 17.19 33.79 16.85
N ASP A 92 16.27 34.38 17.60
CA ASP A 92 15.05 33.73 18.11
C ASP A 92 14.07 33.58 16.95
N ILE A 93 13.86 34.64 16.17
CA ILE A 93 13.07 34.64 14.92
C ILE A 93 13.51 33.51 13.97
N ARG A 94 14.82 33.33 13.78
CA ARG A 94 15.35 32.30 12.89
C ARG A 94 15.21 30.89 13.49
N LEU A 95 15.35 30.76 14.80
CA LEU A 95 15.21 29.48 15.48
C LEU A 95 13.75 29.04 15.47
N GLU A 96 12.82 29.94 15.78
CA GLU A 96 11.39 29.69 15.72
C GLU A 96 10.96 29.29 14.30
N MET A 97 11.41 30.03 13.26
CA MET A 97 11.18 29.63 11.87
C MET A 97 11.57 28.18 11.59
N LYS A 98 12.74 27.75 12.09
CA LYS A 98 13.25 26.38 11.88
C LYS A 98 12.41 25.36 12.64
N GLU A 99 12.00 25.67 13.86
CA GLU A 99 11.21 24.78 14.69
C GLU A 99 9.76 24.69 14.19
N GLU A 100 9.16 25.78 13.71
CA GLU A 100 7.83 25.82 13.06
C GLU A 100 7.76 24.91 11.83
N MET A 101 8.84 24.80 11.04
CA MET A 101 8.88 23.89 9.90
C MET A 101 8.68 22.41 10.27
N LYS A 102 8.75 22.05 11.56
CA LYS A 102 8.49 20.70 12.06
C LYS A 102 7.00 20.39 12.28
N GLY A 103 6.08 21.34 12.09
CA GLY A 103 4.63 21.14 12.35
C GLY A 103 4.01 19.94 11.62
N SER A 104 4.57 19.54 10.47
CA SER A 104 4.12 18.38 9.70
C SER A 104 4.83 17.05 10.04
N HIS A 105 5.70 17.02 11.04
CA HIS A 105 6.33 15.78 11.54
C HIS A 105 5.37 14.99 12.43
N ALA A 106 5.37 13.66 12.29
CA ALA A 106 4.75 12.78 13.27
C ALA A 106 5.80 12.38 14.30
N LEU A 107 5.59 12.74 15.57
CA LEU A 107 6.55 12.56 16.65
C LEU A 107 6.04 11.55 17.67
N ALA A 108 6.94 10.92 18.43
CA ALA A 108 6.62 10.03 19.56
C ALA A 108 5.49 9.03 19.21
N ILE A 109 5.66 8.36 18.08
CA ILE A 109 4.67 7.45 17.51
C ILE A 109 4.69 6.13 18.28
N ASP A 110 3.51 5.68 18.68
CA ASP A 110 3.24 4.35 19.23
C ASP A 110 2.22 3.68 18.31
N ALA A 111 2.64 2.63 17.61
CA ALA A 111 1.87 1.95 16.58
C ALA A 111 1.54 0.52 17.03
N ALA A 112 0.26 0.23 17.21
CA ALA A 112 -0.25 -1.07 17.65
C ALA A 112 -1.00 -1.77 16.51
N LEU A 113 -0.46 -2.90 16.04
CA LEU A 113 -1.15 -3.74 15.06
C LEU A 113 -2.14 -4.66 15.77
N ILE A 114 -3.39 -4.62 15.30
CA ILE A 114 -4.49 -5.42 15.84
C ILE A 114 -4.76 -6.58 14.89
N GLY A 115 -4.59 -7.79 15.41
CA GLY A 115 -4.93 -9.02 14.69
C GLY A 115 -6.41 -9.08 14.33
N SER A 116 -6.72 -9.75 13.22
CA SER A 116 -8.09 -9.91 12.74
C SER A 116 -8.28 -11.30 12.14
N GLY A 117 -9.44 -11.90 12.41
CA GLY A 117 -9.78 -13.24 11.94
C GLY A 117 -8.73 -14.28 12.34
N PRO A 118 -8.06 -14.94 11.37
CA PRO A 118 -7.11 -16.01 11.64
C PRO A 118 -5.67 -15.54 11.95
N ILE A 119 -5.41 -14.23 11.93
CA ILE A 119 -4.08 -13.66 12.21
C ILE A 119 -4.10 -13.09 13.63
N LEU A 120 -3.27 -13.67 14.51
CA LEU A 120 -3.00 -13.14 15.83
C LEU A 120 -1.70 -12.34 15.79
N VAL A 121 -1.68 -11.14 16.35
CA VAL A 121 -0.45 -10.38 16.58
C VAL A 121 0.08 -10.76 17.96
N THR A 122 1.31 -11.25 18.02
CA THR A 122 1.95 -11.78 19.24
C THR A 122 2.99 -10.84 19.83
N SER A 123 3.28 -9.75 19.12
CA SER A 123 4.17 -8.65 19.55
C SER A 123 3.37 -7.47 20.12
N GLY A 124 4.07 -6.57 20.83
CA GLY A 124 3.50 -5.33 21.33
C GLY A 124 3.59 -4.18 20.32
N PRO A 125 3.19 -2.95 20.71
CA PRO A 125 3.34 -1.77 19.88
C PRO A 125 4.80 -1.47 19.55
N GLU A 126 5.02 -0.96 18.35
CA GLU A 126 6.30 -0.45 17.85
C GLU A 126 6.37 1.06 18.09
N ARG A 127 7.57 1.57 18.38
CA ARG A 127 7.80 2.99 18.71
C ARG A 127 8.78 3.65 17.75
N ILE A 128 8.41 4.82 17.28
CA ILE A 128 9.23 5.62 16.37
C ILE A 128 9.26 7.07 16.89
N ASP A 129 10.46 7.64 16.96
CA ASP A 129 10.63 8.98 17.53
C ASP A 129 10.12 10.09 16.60
N ASP A 130 10.40 9.98 15.30
CA ASP A 130 10.05 10.98 14.29
C ASP A 130 9.87 10.31 12.92
N ILE A 131 8.82 10.69 12.19
CA ILE A 131 8.70 10.50 10.75
C ILE A 131 8.43 11.87 10.10
N ALA A 132 9.47 12.42 9.47
CA ALA A 132 9.36 13.68 8.75
C ALA A 132 8.46 13.56 7.50
N PRO A 133 7.90 14.68 7.00
CA PRO A 133 7.18 14.70 5.73
C PRO A 133 7.93 14.03 4.58
N GLY A 134 7.28 13.08 3.90
CA GLY A 134 7.84 12.30 2.79
C GLY A 134 8.70 11.10 3.22
N GLU A 135 8.98 10.93 4.52
CA GLU A 135 9.73 9.79 5.04
C GLU A 135 8.83 8.60 5.38
N LYS A 136 9.49 7.46 5.63
CA LYS A 136 8.85 6.21 6.01
C LYS A 136 9.70 5.45 7.03
N ALA A 137 9.01 4.71 7.89
CA ALA A 137 9.59 3.75 8.82
C ALA A 137 9.06 2.34 8.53
N MET A 138 9.85 1.32 8.90
CA MET A 138 9.43 -0.07 8.88
C MET A 138 9.01 -0.49 10.30
N LEU A 139 7.86 -1.12 10.41
CA LEU A 139 7.34 -1.72 11.65
C LEU A 139 7.37 -3.25 11.51
N ASP A 140 7.84 -3.95 12.55
CA ASP A 140 8.00 -5.41 12.52
C ASP A 140 7.12 -6.08 13.58
N TYR A 141 6.04 -6.72 13.15
CA TYR A 141 5.14 -7.43 14.06
C TYR A 141 5.30 -8.94 13.96
N ASN A 142 5.60 -9.57 15.09
CA ASN A 142 5.44 -11.03 15.22
C ASN A 142 3.94 -11.37 15.13
N VAL A 143 3.62 -12.35 14.28
CA VAL A 143 2.27 -12.83 14.02
C VAL A 143 2.21 -14.34 14.06
N SER A 144 1.08 -14.87 14.54
CA SER A 144 0.74 -16.29 14.49
C SER A 144 -0.52 -16.47 13.65
N VAL A 145 -0.39 -17.25 12.57
CA VAL A 145 -1.44 -17.46 11.59
C VAL A 145 -2.01 -18.87 11.74
N MET A 146 -3.33 -18.98 11.89
CA MET A 146 -4.01 -20.27 12.08
C MET A 146 -3.76 -21.24 10.92
N LYS A 147 -3.63 -22.54 11.20
CA LYS A 147 -3.25 -23.57 10.21
C LYS A 147 -4.19 -23.72 9.01
N ASN A 148 -5.46 -23.36 9.15
CA ASN A 148 -6.49 -23.49 8.10
C ASN A 148 -6.96 -22.13 7.58
N ALA A 149 -6.25 -21.06 7.94
CA ALA A 149 -6.51 -19.71 7.49
C ALA A 149 -6.20 -19.57 6.00
N SER A 150 -7.02 -18.81 5.27
CA SER A 150 -6.73 -18.42 3.90
C SER A 150 -7.46 -17.13 3.55
N GLY A 151 -6.98 -16.45 2.51
CA GLY A 151 -7.65 -15.27 1.98
C GLY A 151 -7.16 -13.95 2.55
N TRP A 152 -7.82 -12.88 2.14
CA TRP A 152 -7.52 -11.52 2.58
C TRP A 152 -8.00 -11.28 4.01
N SER A 153 -7.12 -10.69 4.80
CA SER A 153 -7.40 -10.18 6.14
C SER A 153 -7.00 -8.71 6.18
N LYS A 154 -7.93 -7.86 6.59
CA LYS A 154 -7.65 -6.46 6.85
C LYS A 154 -7.31 -6.32 8.34
N LEU A 155 -6.06 -5.97 8.62
CA LEU A 155 -5.58 -5.68 9.96
C LEU A 155 -5.72 -4.18 10.23
N ALA A 156 -6.07 -3.82 11.47
CA ALA A 156 -6.09 -2.43 11.90
C ALA A 156 -4.75 -2.08 12.54
N LEU A 157 -4.19 -0.93 12.18
CA LEU A 157 -3.00 -0.34 12.77
C LEU A 157 -3.44 0.93 13.49
N ASP A 158 -3.53 0.84 14.81
CA ASP A 158 -3.83 1.97 15.67
C ASP A 158 -2.54 2.74 15.92
N VAL A 159 -2.48 3.99 15.48
CA VAL A 159 -1.29 4.83 15.58
C VAL A 159 -1.63 6.03 16.44
N SER A 160 -0.99 6.15 17.61
CA SER A 160 -1.00 7.40 18.39
C SER A 160 0.34 8.11 18.23
N TYR A 161 0.31 9.43 18.08
CA TYR A 161 1.51 10.24 17.90
C TYR A 161 1.28 11.64 18.45
N GLN A 162 2.35 12.42 18.49
CA GLN A 162 2.33 13.84 18.78
C GLN A 162 2.61 14.62 17.50
N ARG A 163 1.92 15.74 17.33
CA ARG A 163 2.30 16.77 16.35
C ARG A 163 2.64 18.04 17.09
N GLN A 164 3.55 18.83 16.53
CA GLN A 164 3.78 20.18 17.02
C GLN A 164 2.66 21.09 16.50
N ALA A 165 1.84 21.61 17.41
CA ALA A 165 0.81 22.58 17.08
C ALA A 165 1.36 24.01 17.02
N ASP A 166 2.45 24.25 17.78
CA ASP A 166 3.17 25.52 17.82
C ASP A 166 4.55 25.38 18.45
N VAL A 167 5.36 26.42 18.31
CA VAL A 167 6.58 26.59 19.10
C VAL A 167 6.85 28.07 19.41
N SER A 168 7.13 28.37 20.68
CA SER A 168 7.65 29.68 21.09
C SER A 168 9.16 29.57 21.33
N VAL A 169 9.89 30.63 20.98
CA VAL A 169 11.32 30.75 21.26
C VAL A 169 11.59 32.01 22.04
N ASN A 170 12.32 31.87 23.15
CA ASN A 170 12.69 33.01 23.99
C ASN A 170 14.12 32.88 24.49
N ASN A 171 14.96 33.88 24.23
CA ASN A 171 16.37 33.91 24.62
C ASN A 171 17.14 32.66 24.16
N GLY A 172 16.83 32.15 22.98
CA GLY A 172 17.43 30.95 22.40
C GLY A 172 16.93 29.61 22.97
N GLU A 173 16.00 29.62 23.92
CA GLU A 173 15.32 28.40 24.41
C GLU A 173 14.04 28.13 23.61
N VAL A 174 13.77 26.85 23.35
CA VAL A 174 12.66 26.39 22.50
C VAL A 174 11.59 25.74 23.38
N TYR A 175 10.34 26.19 23.22
CA TYR A 175 9.19 25.72 23.98
C TYR A 175 8.11 25.21 23.01
N PRO A 176 8.20 23.94 22.56
CA PRO A 176 7.22 23.38 21.65
C PRO A 176 5.92 23.04 22.38
N LEU A 177 4.79 23.28 21.72
CA LEU A 177 3.48 22.81 22.12
C LEU A 177 3.11 21.59 21.29
N TYR A 178 3.05 20.44 21.94
CA TYR A 178 2.64 19.18 21.31
C TYR A 178 1.16 18.87 21.59
N GLU A 179 0.48 18.40 20.55
CA GLU A 179 -0.86 17.86 20.63
C GLU A 179 -0.84 16.36 20.33
N ALA A 180 -1.60 15.59 21.12
CA ALA A 180 -1.81 14.18 20.83
C ALA A 180 -2.77 14.02 19.65
N ALA A 181 -2.41 13.14 18.73
CA ALA A 181 -3.21 12.74 17.58
C ALA A 181 -3.29 11.21 17.49
N ARG A 182 -4.30 10.71 16.79
CA ARG A 182 -4.50 9.28 16.58
C ARG A 182 -5.11 9.00 15.22
N ASP A 183 -4.48 8.08 14.49
CA ASP A 183 -4.97 7.55 13.23
C ASP A 183 -5.30 6.06 13.39
N ASN A 184 -6.35 5.61 12.69
CA ASN A 184 -6.65 4.19 12.53
C ASN A 184 -6.44 3.84 11.06
N LEU A 185 -5.34 3.16 10.78
CA LEU A 185 -4.93 2.78 9.44
C LEU A 185 -5.28 1.31 9.19
N SER A 186 -5.49 0.93 7.93
CA SER A 186 -5.77 -0.47 7.58
C SER A 186 -4.66 -1.04 6.71
N VAL A 187 -4.18 -2.22 7.07
CA VAL A 187 -3.18 -2.97 6.31
C VAL A 187 -3.81 -4.26 5.79
N ASP A 188 -3.86 -4.38 4.47
CA ASP A 188 -4.35 -5.59 3.82
C ASP A 188 -3.23 -6.62 3.74
N VAL A 189 -3.48 -7.79 4.33
CA VAL A 189 -2.56 -8.92 4.37
C VAL A 189 -3.28 -10.14 3.82
N PHE A 190 -2.57 -10.95 3.05
CA PHE A 190 -3.10 -12.19 2.53
C PHE A 190 -2.49 -13.38 3.26
N VAL A 191 -3.34 -14.28 3.73
CA VAL A 191 -2.90 -15.57 4.28
C VAL A 191 -2.93 -16.63 3.20
N ALA A 192 -1.76 -17.19 2.91
CA ALA A 192 -1.65 -18.36 2.06
C ALA A 192 -2.40 -19.53 2.72
N GLY A 193 -3.46 -19.98 2.04
CA GLY A 193 -4.23 -21.13 2.48
C GLY A 193 -3.38 -22.39 2.54
N LYS A 194 -3.68 -23.26 3.50
CA LYS A 194 -3.33 -24.67 3.34
C LYS A 194 -4.30 -25.26 2.32
N GLY A 195 -3.83 -25.58 1.11
CA GLY A 195 -4.60 -26.49 0.27
C GLY A 195 -4.74 -26.18 -1.21
N GLU A 196 -3.82 -25.46 -1.83
CA GLU A 196 -3.55 -25.76 -3.24
C GLU A 196 -2.08 -26.03 -3.37
N SER A 197 -1.76 -27.03 -4.15
CA SER A 197 -0.40 -27.30 -4.57
C SER A 197 0.03 -26.26 -5.61
N LEU A 198 -0.44 -25.02 -5.53
CA LEU A 198 0.09 -23.95 -6.36
C LEU A 198 1.39 -23.46 -5.75
N SER A 199 2.43 -23.31 -6.57
CA SER A 199 3.70 -22.76 -6.14
C SER A 199 4.25 -21.78 -7.16
N ILE A 200 5.03 -20.83 -6.68
CA ILE A 200 5.87 -19.99 -7.53
C ILE A 200 7.24 -20.67 -7.61
N LEU A 201 7.58 -21.21 -8.78
CA LEU A 201 8.89 -21.85 -8.98
C LEU A 201 10.03 -20.85 -9.17
N GLY A 202 9.68 -19.62 -9.56
CA GLY A 202 10.65 -18.55 -9.73
C GLY A 202 10.01 -17.27 -10.23
N SER A 203 10.73 -16.18 -10.01
CA SER A 203 10.38 -14.85 -10.52
C SER A 203 11.61 -14.22 -11.19
N ALA A 204 11.38 -13.39 -12.20
CA ALA A 204 12.44 -12.68 -12.87
C ALA A 204 11.99 -11.28 -13.26
N LEU A 205 12.76 -10.27 -12.83
CA LEU A 205 12.65 -8.93 -13.36
C LEU A 205 13.30 -8.87 -14.74
N SER A 206 12.62 -8.19 -15.65
CA SER A 206 13.16 -7.84 -16.95
C SER A 206 12.83 -6.39 -17.26
N HIS A 207 13.81 -5.66 -17.77
CA HIS A 207 13.61 -4.31 -18.25
C HIS A 207 13.37 -4.35 -19.76
N ASN A 208 12.27 -3.75 -20.22
CA ASN A 208 12.01 -3.54 -21.63
C ASN A 208 11.95 -2.03 -21.90
N LEU A 209 12.86 -1.54 -22.73
CA LEU A 209 12.98 -0.11 -23.07
C LEU A 209 11.68 0.51 -23.60
N PHE A 210 10.78 -0.29 -24.18
CA PHE A 210 9.50 0.16 -24.74
C PHE A 210 8.28 -0.11 -23.84
N ARG A 211 8.39 -1.04 -22.87
CA ARG A 211 7.26 -1.47 -22.02
C ARG A 211 7.51 -1.29 -20.52
N GLY A 212 8.60 -0.63 -20.15
CA GLY A 212 9.02 -0.44 -18.77
C GLY A 212 9.49 -1.74 -18.12
N GLN A 213 9.46 -1.75 -16.79
CA GLN A 213 9.91 -2.91 -16.00
C GLN A 213 8.79 -3.94 -15.92
N ARG A 214 9.16 -5.21 -16.11
CA ARG A 214 8.24 -6.34 -16.11
C ARG A 214 8.73 -7.41 -15.18
N LEU A 215 7.79 -8.04 -14.48
CA LEU A 215 8.05 -9.16 -13.60
C LEU A 215 7.35 -10.38 -14.17
N ARG A 216 8.14 -11.40 -14.52
CA ARG A 216 7.62 -12.71 -14.88
C ARG A 216 7.65 -13.65 -13.69
N ALA A 217 6.58 -14.38 -13.47
CA ALA A 217 6.47 -15.40 -12.43
C ALA A 217 6.03 -16.73 -13.07
N ALA A 218 6.70 -17.82 -12.68
CA ALA A 218 6.33 -19.17 -13.09
C ALA A 218 5.43 -19.78 -12.00
N ILE A 219 4.15 -19.98 -12.34
CA ILE A 219 3.12 -20.56 -11.48
C ILE A 219 3.01 -22.04 -11.83
N SER A 220 3.18 -22.92 -10.86
CA SER A 220 2.99 -24.36 -11.00
C SER A 220 1.72 -24.80 -10.32
N ASN A 221 0.92 -25.66 -10.96
CA ASN A 221 -0.08 -26.47 -10.27
C ASN A 221 0.52 -27.82 -9.92
N ASP A 222 1.10 -27.93 -8.74
CA ASP A 222 1.64 -29.16 -8.17
C ASP A 222 0.55 -30.14 -7.69
N GLY A 223 -0.73 -29.80 -7.90
CA GLY A 223 -1.89 -30.48 -7.33
C GLY A 223 -2.35 -31.64 -8.18
N PRO A 224 -3.24 -32.50 -7.64
CA PRO A 224 -3.81 -33.60 -8.39
C PRO A 224 -5.00 -33.18 -9.26
N GLU A 225 -5.54 -31.97 -9.08
CA GLU A 225 -6.75 -31.47 -9.74
C GLU A 225 -6.43 -30.39 -10.77
N ASP A 226 -7.25 -30.33 -11.82
CA ASP A 226 -7.21 -29.27 -12.83
C ASP A 226 -7.92 -28.02 -12.28
N LEU A 227 -7.29 -26.86 -12.42
CA LEU A 227 -7.87 -25.58 -12.04
C LEU A 227 -8.34 -24.85 -13.29
N HIS A 228 -9.53 -24.26 -13.23
CA HIS A 228 -10.17 -23.66 -14.40
C HIS A 228 -10.33 -22.14 -14.27
N ASN A 229 -10.20 -21.46 -15.41
CA ASN A 229 -10.36 -20.01 -15.56
C ASN A 229 -9.57 -19.23 -14.50
N CYS A 230 -8.29 -19.54 -14.39
CA CYS A 230 -7.36 -18.90 -13.50
C CYS A 230 -6.91 -17.55 -14.04
N SER A 231 -6.59 -16.66 -13.12
CA SER A 231 -6.15 -15.30 -13.38
C SER A 231 -5.19 -14.89 -12.26
N ALA A 232 -4.24 -14.02 -12.56
CA ALA A 232 -3.15 -13.70 -11.64
C ALA A 232 -2.98 -12.18 -11.49
N ARG A 233 -2.72 -11.74 -10.27
CA ARG A 233 -2.48 -10.34 -9.90
C ARG A 233 -1.27 -10.24 -8.98
N LEU A 234 -0.40 -9.28 -9.26
CA LEU A 234 0.73 -8.96 -8.39
C LEU A 234 0.28 -8.08 -7.21
N LEU A 235 0.66 -8.50 -6.01
CA LEU A 235 0.51 -7.76 -4.76
C LEU A 235 1.88 -7.18 -4.43
N ALA A 236 2.11 -5.95 -4.91
CA ALA A 236 3.36 -5.23 -4.70
C ALA A 236 3.24 -4.29 -3.50
N ALA A 237 4.37 -4.04 -2.86
CA ALA A 237 4.54 -3.06 -1.81
C ALA A 237 5.73 -2.14 -2.16
N PRO A 238 5.78 -0.90 -1.62
CA PRO A 238 6.94 -0.03 -1.78
C PRO A 238 8.26 -0.77 -1.52
N PRO A 239 9.30 -0.60 -2.36
CA PRO A 239 9.45 0.42 -3.41
C PRO A 239 8.84 0.03 -4.77
N PHE A 240 7.96 -0.97 -4.79
CA PHE A 240 7.35 -1.45 -6.03
C PHE A 240 5.89 -1.06 -6.11
N SER A 241 5.49 -0.65 -7.30
CA SER A 241 4.09 -0.37 -7.63
C SER A 241 3.68 -1.24 -8.81
N ALA A 242 2.78 -2.20 -8.57
CA ALA A 242 2.17 -2.99 -9.62
C ALA A 242 1.16 -2.13 -10.40
N SER A 243 1.18 -2.20 -11.73
CA SER A 243 0.24 -1.46 -12.57
C SER A 243 -0.48 -2.39 -13.55
N GLY A 244 -1.76 -2.12 -13.77
CA GLY A 244 -2.59 -2.82 -14.75
C GLY A 244 -3.53 -3.87 -14.17
N PRO A 245 -4.41 -4.42 -15.04
CA PRO A 245 -5.43 -5.36 -14.62
C PRO A 245 -4.85 -6.75 -14.34
N GLU A 246 -5.68 -7.58 -13.71
CA GLU A 246 -5.44 -9.01 -13.54
C GLU A 246 -5.11 -9.69 -14.89
N ARG A 247 -4.21 -10.68 -14.85
CA ARG A 247 -3.70 -11.41 -16.01
C ARG A 247 -4.36 -12.77 -16.09
N ALA A 248 -5.22 -12.96 -17.08
CA ALA A 248 -5.78 -14.28 -17.37
C ALA A 248 -4.65 -15.31 -17.56
N GLN A 249 -4.74 -16.41 -16.82
CA GLN A 249 -3.89 -17.60 -16.94
C GLN A 249 -4.62 -18.72 -17.70
N GLY A 250 -5.96 -18.70 -17.73
CA GLY A 250 -6.77 -19.76 -18.32
C GLY A 250 -6.78 -20.99 -17.41
N ASP A 251 -6.89 -22.18 -17.99
CA ASP A 251 -6.90 -23.41 -17.20
C ASP A 251 -5.46 -23.83 -16.84
N LEU A 252 -5.27 -24.26 -15.60
CA LEU A 252 -4.02 -24.81 -15.07
C LEU A 252 -4.23 -26.29 -14.72
N PRO A 253 -4.01 -27.22 -15.67
CA PRO A 253 -4.10 -28.65 -15.40
C PRO A 253 -3.15 -29.12 -14.28
N ALA A 254 -3.45 -30.25 -13.68
CA ALA A 254 -2.62 -30.91 -12.69
C ALA A 254 -1.20 -31.17 -13.22
N GLY A 255 -0.19 -30.67 -12.51
CA GLY A 255 1.23 -30.76 -12.88
C GLY A 255 1.70 -29.77 -13.96
N SER A 256 0.86 -28.82 -14.36
CA SER A 256 1.20 -27.84 -15.41
C SER A 256 1.90 -26.59 -14.86
N LEU A 257 2.48 -25.82 -15.79
CA LEU A 257 3.14 -24.54 -15.54
C LEU A 257 2.51 -23.44 -16.39
N ALA A 258 2.29 -22.29 -15.78
CA ALA A 258 1.90 -21.06 -16.46
C ALA A 258 2.87 -19.93 -16.14
N LEU A 259 2.99 -19.00 -17.10
CA LEU A 259 3.83 -17.81 -16.97
C LEU A 259 2.93 -16.58 -16.86
N ALA A 260 2.97 -15.94 -15.69
CA ALA A 260 2.34 -14.64 -15.49
C ALA A 260 3.35 -13.52 -15.74
N ASP A 261 2.90 -12.43 -16.36
CA ASP A 261 3.74 -11.29 -16.72
C ASP A 261 3.09 -9.96 -16.31
N PHE A 262 3.67 -9.35 -15.27
CA PHE A 262 3.16 -8.18 -14.57
C PHE A 262 3.93 -6.93 -14.96
N ALA A 263 3.22 -5.81 -15.12
CA ALA A 263 3.87 -4.51 -15.26
C ALA A 263 4.17 -3.95 -13.87
N LEU A 264 5.41 -3.55 -13.66
CA LEU A 264 5.93 -3.12 -12.37
C LEU A 264 6.64 -1.78 -12.55
N LYS A 265 6.47 -0.88 -11.59
CA LYS A 265 7.33 0.27 -11.42
C LYS A 265 8.17 0.04 -10.17
N ILE A 266 9.43 0.45 -10.25
CA ILE A 266 10.37 0.40 -9.13
C ILE A 266 10.76 1.84 -8.85
N ASP A 267 10.63 2.26 -7.60
CA ASP A 267 11.05 3.58 -7.15
C ASP A 267 12.57 3.70 -7.24
N GLY A 268 13.06 4.89 -7.58
CA GLY A 268 14.50 5.12 -7.86
C GLY A 268 15.40 4.94 -6.63
N ASP A 269 14.83 4.99 -5.42
CA ASP A 269 15.50 4.79 -4.14
C ASP A 269 15.47 3.33 -3.67
N ALA A 270 14.96 2.40 -4.48
CA ALA A 270 14.90 0.98 -4.13
C ALA A 270 16.29 0.43 -3.78
N LYS A 271 16.45 -0.02 -2.53
CA LYS A 271 17.69 -0.62 -2.05
C LYS A 271 17.95 -1.96 -2.72
N GLN A 272 19.22 -2.33 -2.88
CA GLN A 272 19.62 -3.62 -3.42
C GLN A 272 19.46 -4.70 -2.33
N GLN A 273 18.43 -5.52 -2.47
CA GLN A 273 18.11 -6.62 -1.55
C GLN A 273 17.03 -7.53 -2.15
N ASP A 274 16.68 -8.56 -1.40
CA ASP A 274 15.51 -9.39 -1.67
C ASP A 274 14.26 -8.73 -1.10
N TYR A 275 13.19 -8.69 -1.88
CA TYR A 275 11.88 -8.18 -1.50
C TYR A 275 10.85 -9.30 -1.58
N GLN A 276 9.97 -9.35 -0.59
CA GLN A 276 8.83 -10.25 -0.58
C GLN A 276 7.62 -9.55 -1.18
N MET A 277 6.97 -10.19 -2.14
CA MET A 277 5.69 -9.77 -2.72
C MET A 277 4.68 -10.90 -2.62
N GLY A 278 3.43 -10.61 -2.97
CA GLY A 278 2.43 -11.64 -3.20
C GLY A 278 2.10 -11.76 -4.68
N CYS A 279 1.77 -12.96 -5.14
CA CYS A 279 1.08 -13.20 -6.39
C CYS A 279 -0.26 -13.86 -6.07
N GLN A 280 -1.37 -13.12 -6.22
CA GLN A 280 -2.72 -13.65 -6.08
C GLN A 280 -3.10 -14.38 -7.37
N ILE A 281 -3.59 -15.61 -7.24
CA ILE A 281 -4.09 -16.45 -8.32
C ILE A 281 -5.54 -16.79 -8.01
N CYS A 282 -6.47 -16.30 -8.81
CA CYS A 282 -7.91 -16.56 -8.68
C CYS A 282 -8.38 -17.48 -9.81
N CYS A 283 -8.87 -18.67 -9.45
CA CYS A 283 -9.54 -19.61 -10.34
C CYS A 283 -11.05 -19.65 -10.00
N GLN A 284 -11.87 -20.30 -10.83
CA GLN A 284 -13.34 -20.28 -10.74
C GLN A 284 -13.94 -20.46 -9.34
N GLN A 285 -13.29 -21.22 -8.46
CA GLN A 285 -13.83 -21.56 -7.14
C GLN A 285 -13.11 -20.87 -5.98
N ARG A 286 -11.85 -20.42 -6.16
CA ARG A 286 -10.97 -19.98 -5.05
C ARG A 286 -9.88 -19.03 -5.54
N CYS A 287 -9.39 -18.21 -4.62
CA CYS A 287 -8.18 -17.42 -4.79
C CYS A 287 -7.10 -17.86 -3.81
N THR A 288 -5.91 -18.09 -4.31
CA THR A 288 -4.70 -18.44 -3.56
C THR A 288 -3.64 -17.38 -3.85
N SER A 289 -3.07 -16.74 -2.84
CA SER A 289 -1.87 -15.92 -3.03
C SER A 289 -0.64 -16.62 -2.52
N LEU A 290 0.40 -16.53 -3.32
CA LEU A 290 1.68 -17.17 -3.09
C LEU A 290 2.73 -16.09 -2.81
N PRO A 291 3.63 -16.31 -1.85
CA PRO A 291 4.78 -15.45 -1.69
C PRO A 291 5.64 -15.51 -2.95
N LEU A 292 6.18 -14.37 -3.33
CA LEU A 292 7.05 -14.21 -4.49
C LEU A 292 8.23 -13.33 -4.07
N THR A 293 9.40 -13.95 -3.97
CA THR A 293 10.65 -13.23 -3.72
C THR A 293 11.17 -12.62 -5.01
N ILE A 294 11.66 -11.38 -4.96
CA ILE A 294 12.38 -10.71 -6.03
C ILE A 294 13.70 -10.19 -5.51
N SER A 295 14.79 -10.54 -6.19
CA SER A 295 16.12 -10.00 -5.89
C SER A 295 16.43 -8.79 -6.77
N LEU A 296 16.63 -7.62 -6.16
CA LEU A 296 17.26 -6.47 -6.83
C LEU A 296 18.77 -6.55 -6.67
N ARG A 297 19.45 -7.04 -7.70
CA ARG A 297 20.92 -7.11 -7.78
C ARG A 297 21.46 -5.99 -8.69
N PRO A 298 22.73 -5.58 -8.53
CA PRO A 298 23.33 -4.55 -9.37
C PRO A 298 23.28 -4.96 -10.85
N GLY A 299 22.85 -4.02 -11.69
CA GLY A 299 22.94 -4.15 -13.14
C GLY A 299 24.40 -4.03 -13.57
N ARG A 300 25.08 -5.16 -13.73
CA ARG A 300 26.22 -5.24 -14.65
C ARG A 300 25.64 -5.43 -16.04
N LEU A 301 25.59 -4.34 -16.81
CA LEU A 301 25.35 -4.35 -18.26
C LEU A 301 26.55 -5.00 -18.97
N ASP A 302 26.77 -6.29 -18.75
CA ASP A 302 27.64 -7.07 -19.62
C ASP A 302 26.74 -7.80 -20.61
N GLY A 303 26.93 -7.46 -21.89
CA GLY A 303 26.18 -7.92 -23.06
C GLY A 303 26.27 -9.42 -23.36
N TRP A 304 26.20 -10.29 -22.35
CA TRP A 304 26.11 -11.72 -22.55
C TRP A 304 25.36 -12.41 -21.40
N MET A 305 24.03 -12.34 -21.38
CA MET A 305 23.23 -13.28 -20.60
C MET A 305 21.94 -13.67 -21.32
N LEU A 306 22.07 -14.63 -22.24
CA LEU A 306 21.20 -15.80 -22.25
C LEU A 306 21.96 -16.83 -21.37
N PRO A 307 21.42 -17.35 -20.25
CA PRO A 307 20.32 -18.33 -20.29
C PRO A 307 19.50 -18.46 -18.98
N ALA A 308 18.73 -17.45 -18.53
CA ALA A 308 17.76 -17.69 -17.45
C ALA A 308 16.48 -18.37 -17.96
N LEU A 309 16.06 -18.05 -19.18
CA LEU A 309 14.86 -18.62 -19.80
C LEU A 309 15.07 -20.08 -20.26
N ALA A 310 16.28 -20.44 -20.68
CA ALA A 310 16.60 -21.82 -21.02
C ALA A 310 16.63 -22.72 -19.77
N ALA A 311 17.10 -22.21 -18.63
CA ALA A 311 17.11 -22.95 -17.37
C ALA A 311 15.70 -23.22 -16.82
N LEU A 312 14.78 -22.24 -16.89
CA LEU A 312 13.38 -22.45 -16.49
C LEU A 312 12.65 -23.42 -17.42
N GLY A 313 12.89 -23.34 -18.74
CA GLY A 313 12.35 -24.30 -19.71
C GLY A 313 12.88 -25.73 -19.52
N LEU A 314 14.19 -25.88 -19.28
CA LEU A 314 14.83 -27.19 -19.05
C LEU A 314 14.45 -27.80 -17.70
N ALA A 315 14.33 -27.00 -16.63
CA ALA A 315 13.87 -27.48 -15.33
C ALA A 315 12.41 -27.94 -15.39
N GLY A 316 11.53 -27.18 -16.07
CA GLY A 316 10.15 -27.58 -16.32
C GLY A 316 10.04 -28.87 -17.14
N LEU A 317 10.82 -29.01 -18.21
CA LEU A 317 10.89 -30.23 -19.03
C LEU A 317 11.41 -31.44 -18.24
N MET A 318 12.45 -31.28 -17.43
CA MET A 318 12.98 -32.35 -16.59
C MET A 318 12.01 -32.78 -15.49
N ALA A 319 11.31 -31.84 -14.85
CA ALA A 319 10.27 -32.15 -13.86
C ALA A 319 9.10 -32.90 -14.51
N LEU A 320 8.66 -32.48 -15.71
CA LEU A 320 7.64 -33.17 -16.50
C LEU A 320 8.07 -34.59 -16.87
N LEU A 321 9.30 -34.79 -17.32
CA LEU A 321 9.82 -36.11 -17.69
C LEU A 321 9.91 -37.05 -16.47
N LEU A 322 10.45 -36.56 -15.34
CA LEU A 322 10.54 -37.34 -14.11
C LEU A 322 9.16 -37.74 -13.57
N LYS A 323 8.19 -36.81 -13.59
CA LYS A 323 6.81 -37.07 -13.12
C LYS A 323 6.07 -38.05 -14.05
N ARG A 324 6.29 -37.98 -15.38
CA ARG A 324 5.74 -38.95 -16.35
C ARG A 324 6.29 -40.36 -16.11
N THR A 325 7.60 -40.47 -15.82
CA THR A 325 8.21 -41.77 -15.53
C THR A 325 7.70 -42.38 -14.22
N ASP A 326 7.45 -41.56 -13.19
CA ASP A 326 6.89 -42.03 -11.92
C ASP A 326 5.45 -42.56 -12.10
N LEU A 327 4.60 -41.83 -12.82
CA LEU A 327 3.22 -42.25 -13.12
C LEU A 327 3.16 -43.57 -13.90
N LEU A 328 4.02 -43.72 -14.93
CA LEU A 328 4.11 -44.96 -15.70
C LEU A 328 4.63 -46.14 -14.86
N SER A 329 5.53 -45.87 -13.90
CA SER A 329 6.05 -46.89 -12.99
C SER A 329 5.00 -47.37 -11.98
N ARG A 330 4.13 -46.47 -11.51
CA ARG A 330 3.02 -46.78 -10.60
C ARG A 330 1.91 -47.57 -11.29
N ASP A 331 1.61 -47.26 -12.56
CA ASP A 331 0.62 -48.02 -13.34
C ASP A 331 1.12 -49.45 -13.65
N LYS A 332 2.41 -49.61 -13.94
CA LYS A 332 3.03 -50.95 -14.10
C LYS A 332 3.01 -51.78 -12.81
N ARG A 333 3.15 -51.18 -11.62
CA ARG A 333 3.04 -51.90 -10.35
C ARG A 333 1.60 -52.31 -10.03
N ARG A 334 0.60 -51.52 -10.42
CA ARG A 334 -0.82 -51.86 -10.23
C ARG A 334 -1.32 -52.99 -11.13
N ARG A 335 -0.73 -53.19 -12.32
CA ARG A 335 -1.08 -54.31 -13.23
C ARG A 335 -0.37 -55.63 -12.89
N ARG A 336 0.51 -55.64 -11.88
CA ARG A 336 1.33 -56.80 -11.50
C ARG A 336 0.97 -57.39 -10.13
N ASN A 337 -0.02 -56.80 -9.45
CA ASN A 337 -0.75 -57.36 -8.32
C ASN A 337 -2.18 -57.66 -8.76
#